data_AF-A0A535XQ79-F1
#
_entry.id   AF-A0A535XQ79-F1
#
_cell.length_a   1.000
_cell.length_b   1.000
_cell.length_c   1.000
_cell.angle_alpha   90.00
_cell.angle_beta   90.00
_cell.angle_gamma   90.00
#
_symmetry.space_group_name_H-M   'P 1'
#
loop_
_entity.id
_entity.type
_entity.pdbx_description
1 polymer ?
#
loop_
_entity_poly.entity_id
_entity_poly.type
_entity_poly.pdbx_seq_one_letter_code
_entity_poly.pdbx_strand_id
1 'polypeptide(L)' 'MEFTLLRNGLYAEGYTDHLREYLASGESLGAAANGRISAATRQDFASAAAAALLRDEGGNPTYELGGPSFDLA' A
#
# COMPACT_ATOMS: atom_id res chain seq x y z
N MET A 1 -22.68 -12.54 -10.39
CA MET A 1 -21.58 -13.18 -9.65
C MET A 1 -21.19 -12.20 -8.56
N GLU A 2 -21.16 -12.66 -7.31
CA GLU A 2 -20.68 -11.81 -6.21
C GLU A 2 -19.16 -11.65 -6.25
N PHE A 3 -18.66 -10.51 -5.80
CA PHE A 3 -17.24 -10.22 -5.71
C PHE A 3 -16.92 -9.28 -4.56
N THR A 4 -15.74 -9.41 -3.99
CA THR A 4 -15.16 -8.39 -3.09
C THR A 4 -14.01 -7.71 -3.79
N LEU A 5 -14.05 -6.37 -3.90
CA LEU A 5 -13.01 -5.59 -4.54
C LEU A 5 -12.04 -5.02 -3.49
N LEU A 6 -10.78 -5.44 -3.56
CA LEU A 6 -9.69 -4.93 -2.70
C LEU A 6 -8.81 -3.97 -3.51
N ARG A 7 -8.98 -2.67 -3.28
CA ARG A 7 -8.20 -1.61 -3.93
C ARG A 7 -6.97 -1.31 -3.10
N ASN A 8 -5.93 -2.12 -3.32
CA ASN A 8 -4.65 -1.94 -2.65
C ASN A 8 -3.97 -0.65 -3.11
N GLY A 9 -3.48 0.12 -2.15
CA GLY A 9 -2.56 1.23 -2.35
C GLY A 9 -1.17 0.76 -2.77
N LEU A 10 -0.17 1.62 -2.55
CA LEU A 10 1.21 1.32 -2.92
C LEU A 10 1.85 0.31 -1.95
N TYR A 11 2.80 -0.47 -2.46
CA TYR A 11 3.63 -1.34 -1.63
C TYR A 11 4.77 -0.55 -1.00
N ALA A 12 4.92 -0.63 0.32
CA ALA A 12 6.01 0.00 1.05
C ALA A 12 7.38 -0.48 0.54
N GLU A 13 7.45 -1.73 0.10
CA GLU A 13 8.65 -2.34 -0.45
C GLU A 13 9.17 -1.62 -1.71
N GLY A 14 8.28 -1.00 -2.49
CA GLY A 14 8.68 -0.21 -3.66
C GLY A 14 9.56 1.00 -3.29
N TYR A 15 9.52 1.45 -2.02
CA TYR A 15 10.43 2.46 -1.49
C TYR A 15 11.66 1.83 -0.85
N THR A 16 11.51 0.69 -0.16
CA THR A 16 12.66 0.04 0.48
C THR A 16 13.66 -0.54 -0.52
N ASP A 17 13.19 -0.92 -1.71
CA ASP A 17 14.04 -1.43 -2.80
C ASP A 17 15.09 -0.41 -3.26
N HIS A 18 14.83 0.90 -3.05
CA HIS A 18 15.74 2.00 -3.38
C HIS A 18 16.59 2.50 -2.20
N LEU A 19 16.53 1.83 -1.03
CA LEU A 19 17.25 2.30 0.18
C LEU A 19 18.73 2.54 -0.07
N ARG A 20 19.39 1.68 -0.85
CA ARG A 20 20.82 1.86 -1.15
C ARG A 20 21.08 3.18 -1.88
N GLU A 21 20.23 3.53 -2.84
CA GLU A 21 20.37 4.77 -3.63
C GLU A 21 20.08 5.98 -2.75
N TYR A 22 19.01 5.94 -1.95
CA TYR A 22 18.65 7.02 -1.02
C TYR A 22 19.73 7.27 0.03
N LEU A 23 20.34 6.20 0.55
CA LEU A 23 21.45 6.32 1.49
C LEU A 23 22.72 6.88 0.83
N ALA A 24 22.95 6.58 -0.45
CA ALA A 24 24.11 7.09 -1.20
C ALA A 24 23.95 8.56 -1.62
N SER A 25 22.74 9.00 -1.99
CA SER A 25 22.43 10.40 -2.30
C SER A 25 22.21 11.27 -1.06
N GLY A 26 21.81 10.66 0.06
CA GLY A 26 21.36 11.37 1.26
C GLY A 26 19.94 11.92 1.15
N GLU A 27 19.22 11.60 0.06
CA GLU A 27 17.89 12.14 -0.24
C GLU A 27 16.99 11.06 -0.87
N SER A 28 15.72 11.05 -0.47
CA SER A 28 14.66 10.21 -1.07
C SER A 28 14.20 10.82 -2.40
N LEU A 29 14.82 10.41 -3.50
CA LEU A 29 14.51 10.94 -4.83
C LEU A 29 13.11 10.51 -5.29
N GLY A 30 12.31 11.49 -5.75
CA GLY A 30 10.98 11.25 -6.30
C GLY A 30 10.33 12.51 -6.87
N ALA A 31 9.18 12.33 -7.53
CA ALA A 31 8.39 13.41 -8.12
C ALA A 31 7.04 13.62 -7.41
N ALA A 32 6.93 13.19 -6.15
CA ALA A 32 5.70 13.28 -5.36
C ALA A 32 5.45 14.70 -4.80
N ALA A 33 6.45 15.60 -4.84
CA ALA A 33 6.42 16.89 -4.17
C ALA A 33 5.95 16.72 -2.70
N ASN A 34 4.94 17.47 -2.27
CA ASN A 34 4.36 17.39 -0.92
C ASN A 34 3.22 16.34 -0.82
N GLY A 35 3.12 15.46 -1.82
CA GLY A 35 2.10 14.42 -1.88
C GLY A 35 2.30 13.38 -0.78
N ARG A 36 1.20 13.05 -0.09
CA ARG A 36 1.20 12.00 0.93
C ARG A 36 0.95 10.64 0.27
N ILE A 37 1.82 9.70 0.55
CA ILE A 37 1.80 8.32 0.08
C ILE A 37 1.17 7.47 1.18
N SER A 38 0.05 6.81 0.88
CA SER A 38 -0.49 5.74 1.72
C SER A 38 -0.03 4.40 1.14
N ALA A 39 1.07 3.88 1.69
CA ALA A 39 1.60 2.58 1.34
C ALA A 39 1.51 1.62 2.54
N ALA A 40 1.38 0.32 2.27
CA ALA A 40 1.44 -0.74 3.26
C ALA A 40 2.32 -1.88 2.74
N THR A 41 2.69 -2.82 3.61
CA THR A 41 3.50 -3.96 3.16
C THR A 41 2.66 -4.91 2.31
N ARG A 42 3.29 -5.70 1.43
CA ARG A 42 2.60 -6.81 0.75
C ARG A 42 2.00 -7.79 1.74
N GLN A 43 2.64 -7.97 2.91
CA GLN A 43 2.13 -8.81 3.99
C GLN A 43 0.79 -8.30 4.56
N ASP A 44 0.65 -6.98 4.74
CA ASP A 44 -0.60 -6.38 5.22
C ASP A 44 -1.72 -6.55 4.20
N PHE A 45 -1.44 -6.31 2.91
CA PHE A 45 -2.42 -6.53 1.85
C PHE A 45 -2.82 -8.00 1.70
N ALA A 46 -1.87 -8.94 1.83
CA ALA A 46 -2.17 -10.37 1.85
C ALA A 46 -3.06 -10.75 3.04
N SER A 47 -2.81 -10.16 4.21
CA SER A 47 -3.62 -10.38 5.41
C SER A 47 -5.04 -9.84 5.23
N ALA A 48 -5.20 -8.67 4.61
CA ALA A 48 -6.51 -8.11 4.27
C ALA A 48 -7.27 -8.99 3.25
N ALA A 49 -6.56 -9.54 2.25
CA ALA A 49 -7.15 -10.47 1.29
C ALA A 49 -7.63 -11.77 1.96
N ALA A 50 -6.82 -12.35 2.84
CA ALA A 50 -7.21 -13.52 3.61
C ALA A 50 -8.43 -13.24 4.51
N ALA A 51 -8.45 -12.08 5.17
CA ALA A 51 -9.58 -11.66 5.99
C ALA A 51 -10.86 -11.48 5.15
N ALA A 52 -10.77 -10.82 3.99
CA ALA A 52 -11.90 -10.63 3.09
C ALA A 52 -12.46 -11.96 2.55
N LEU A 53 -11.58 -12.93 2.25
CA LEU A 53 -12.00 -14.25 1.78
C LEU A 53 -12.76 -15.06 2.85
N LEU A 54 -12.40 -14.88 4.13
CA LEU A 54 -13.02 -15.58 5.25
C LEU A 54 -14.26 -14.88 5.81
N ARG A 55 -14.53 -13.64 5.39
CA ARG A 55 -15.71 -12.89 5.81
C ARG A 55 -16.91 -13.31 4.97
N ASP A 56 -17.96 -13.76 5.64
CA ASP A 56 -19.28 -13.94 5.04
C ASP A 56 -20.02 -12.59 5.00
N GLU A 57 -19.52 -11.73 4.13
CA GLU A 57 -20.11 -10.43 3.84
C GLU A 57 -20.68 -10.48 2.44
N GLY A 58 -21.96 -10.83 2.35
CA GLY A 58 -22.69 -10.82 1.07
C GLY A 58 -22.69 -9.44 0.41
N GLY A 59 -23.11 -9.40 -0.85
CA GLY A 59 -23.05 -8.21 -1.70
C GLY A 59 -21.74 -8.10 -2.47
N ASN A 60 -21.45 -6.88 -2.96
CA ASN A 60 -20.24 -6.58 -3.74
C ASN A 60 -19.37 -5.50 -3.07
N PRO A 61 -18.83 -5.74 -1.86
CA PRO A 61 -18.14 -4.71 -1.10
C PRO A 61 -16.84 -4.27 -1.78
N THR A 62 -16.48 -3.00 -1.57
CA THR A 62 -15.23 -2.40 -2.04
C THR A 62 -14.46 -1.84 -0.85
N TYR A 63 -13.21 -2.28 -0.70
CA TYR A 63 -12.30 -1.84 0.34
C TYR A 63 -11.12 -1.08 -0.26
N GLU A 64 -10.94 0.17 0.16
CA GLU A 64 -9.73 0.96 -0.11
C GLU A 64 -8.71 0.63 0.98
N LEU A 65 -7.59 0.02 0.60
CA LEU A 65 -6.59 -0.48 1.54
C LEU A 65 -5.31 0.33 1.42
N GLY A 66 -4.80 0.84 2.53
CA GLY A 66 -3.56 1.59 2.61
C GLY A 66 -3.05 1.66 4.04
N GLY A 67 -1.78 2.00 4.20
CA GLY A 67 -1.15 2.19 5.51
C GLY A 67 -1.13 3.65 5.97
N PRO A 68 -0.55 3.92 7.15
CA PRO A 68 -0.26 5.27 7.60
C PRO A 68 0.51 6.05 6.54
N SER A 69 0.10 7.29 6.27
CA SER A 69 0.68 8.04 5.16
C SER A 69 1.97 8.77 5.54
N PHE A 70 2.90 8.86 4.58
CA PHE A 70 4.17 9.59 4.69
C PHE A 70 4.41 10.46 3.45
N ASP A 71 5.35 11.39 3.51
CA ASP A 71 5.89 12.12 2.36
C ASP A 71 7.35 11.70 2.10
N LEU A 72 7.95 12.21 1.02
CA LEU A 72 9.36 11.94 0.65
C LEU A 72 10.32 13.04 1.13
N ALA A 73 9.84 13.95 1.99
CA ALA A 73 10.59 15.08 2.50
C ALA A 73 11.34 14.74 3.81
#